data_AF-A0A559M2F4-F1
#
_entry.id   AF-A0A559M2F4-F1
#
_cell.length_a   1.000
_cell.length_b   1.000
_cell.length_c   1.000
_cell.angle_alpha   90.00
_cell.angle_beta   90.00
_cell.angle_gamma   90.00
#
_symmetry.space_group_name_H-M   'P 1'
#
loop_
_entity.id
_entity.type
_entity.pdbx_description
1 polymer ?
#
loop_
_entity_poly.entity_id
_entity_poly.type
_entity_poly.pdbx_seq_one_letter_code
_entity_poly.pdbx_strand_id
1 'polypeptide(L)'
;MESTEKKANVLLFGGGAVGAIAALNIESGGLGSVTAVLRSNFKVVEEEGYKIESVDHGNFKGWRPTKVVNSVPDVEKECLPPFNYIVTSTKNCPDIPPSLVSLIAPGSAVEGLVRPAMKEVFETAKLPGHELDEGIMDTMINCDPMDLYLKPSMQVDWEKGNHIEFEYLVGEPLREAEKIGVPTPNLRVIYEIFKGLQWRRRRPEDW
;
A
#
# COMPACT_ATOMS: atom_id res chain seq x y z
N MET A 1 -12.88 -42.91 -15.44
CA MET A 1 -11.76 -41.94 -15.51
C MET A 1 -12.36 -40.60 -15.16
N GLU A 2 -12.14 -40.15 -13.94
CA GLU A 2 -12.60 -38.85 -13.46
C GLU A 2 -11.78 -37.80 -14.20
N SER A 3 -12.42 -36.97 -15.03
CA SER A 3 -11.78 -35.82 -15.65
C SER A 3 -11.34 -34.90 -14.52
N THR A 4 -10.04 -34.70 -14.36
CA THR A 4 -9.49 -33.69 -13.45
C THR A 4 -9.88 -32.31 -13.99
N GLU A 5 -11.07 -31.84 -13.61
CA GLU A 5 -11.50 -30.48 -13.90
C GLU A 5 -10.49 -29.51 -13.29
N LYS A 6 -10.05 -28.57 -14.11
CA LYS A 6 -9.04 -27.59 -13.72
C LYS A 6 -9.66 -26.63 -12.71
N LYS A 7 -9.19 -26.66 -11.46
CA LYS A 7 -9.61 -25.71 -10.41
C LYS A 7 -9.35 -24.27 -10.85
N ALA A 8 -10.29 -23.38 -10.55
CA ALA A 8 -10.12 -21.95 -10.73
C ALA A 8 -9.01 -21.42 -9.79
N ASN A 9 -8.06 -20.68 -10.33
CA ASN A 9 -7.02 -20.01 -9.57
C ASN A 9 -7.54 -18.63 -9.10
N VAL A 10 -7.73 -18.44 -7.80
CA VAL A 10 -8.37 -17.23 -7.24
C VAL A 10 -7.40 -16.46 -6.36
N LEU A 11 -7.27 -15.16 -6.61
CA LEU A 11 -6.59 -14.23 -5.70
C LEU A 11 -7.63 -13.60 -4.78
N LEU A 12 -7.51 -13.82 -3.47
CA LEU A 12 -8.38 -13.19 -2.47
C LEU A 12 -7.62 -12.07 -1.76
N PHE A 13 -8.13 -10.83 -1.84
CA PHE A 13 -7.56 -9.68 -1.16
C PHE A 13 -8.33 -9.35 0.12
N GLY A 14 -7.70 -9.57 1.27
CA GLY A 14 -8.23 -9.28 2.60
C GLY A 14 -8.93 -10.47 3.27
N GLY A 15 -8.25 -11.14 4.20
CA GLY A 15 -8.79 -12.28 4.95
C GLY A 15 -9.34 -11.93 6.33
N GLY A 16 -10.19 -10.90 6.40
CA GLY A 16 -11.11 -10.72 7.53
C GLY A 16 -12.22 -11.78 7.52
N ALA A 17 -13.24 -11.65 8.37
CA ALA A 17 -14.31 -12.64 8.49
C ALA A 17 -14.98 -13.00 7.13
N VAL A 18 -15.32 -11.99 6.32
CA VAL A 18 -15.93 -12.19 4.99
C VAL A 18 -14.98 -12.92 4.05
N GLY A 19 -13.71 -12.49 3.99
CA GLY A 19 -12.71 -13.11 3.12
C GLY A 19 -12.38 -14.55 3.51
N ALA A 20 -12.31 -14.83 4.82
CA ALA A 20 -12.05 -16.17 5.33
C ALA A 20 -13.16 -17.16 4.95
N ILE A 21 -14.43 -16.77 5.12
CA ILE A 21 -15.58 -17.61 4.73
C ILE A 21 -15.71 -17.71 3.21
N ALA A 22 -15.44 -16.63 2.47
CA ALA A 22 -15.43 -16.68 1.01
C ALA A 22 -14.36 -17.66 0.48
N ALA A 23 -13.15 -17.61 1.04
CA ALA A 23 -12.08 -18.54 0.71
C ALA A 23 -12.47 -19.98 1.08
N LEU A 24 -13.05 -20.20 2.27
CA LEU A 24 -13.53 -21.51 2.69
C LEU A 24 -14.56 -22.07 1.69
N ASN A 25 -15.53 -21.26 1.27
CA ASN A 25 -16.55 -21.69 0.31
C ASN A 25 -15.98 -22.06 -1.06
N ILE A 26 -15.03 -21.27 -1.56
CA ILE A 26 -14.36 -21.55 -2.83
C ILE A 26 -13.62 -22.89 -2.79
N GLU A 27 -12.94 -23.18 -1.67
CA GLU A 27 -12.14 -24.40 -1.54
C GLU A 27 -12.96 -25.63 -1.16
N SER A 28 -13.96 -25.49 -0.27
CA SER A 28 -14.88 -26.56 0.12
C SER A 28 -15.69 -27.08 -1.06
N GLY A 29 -16.00 -26.22 -2.04
CA GLY A 29 -16.64 -26.64 -3.29
C GLY A 29 -15.75 -27.50 -4.20
N GLY A 30 -14.45 -27.60 -3.93
CA GLY A 30 -13.50 -28.40 -4.71
C GLY A 30 -13.14 -27.82 -6.09
N LEU A 31 -13.79 -26.74 -6.51
CA LEU A 31 -13.66 -26.13 -7.84
C LEU A 31 -12.65 -24.98 -7.90
N GLY A 32 -12.09 -24.54 -6.78
CA GLY A 32 -11.15 -23.43 -6.71
C GLY A 32 -9.98 -23.66 -5.75
N SER A 33 -8.91 -22.92 -5.99
CA SER A 33 -7.75 -22.79 -5.11
C SER A 33 -7.51 -21.32 -4.83
N VAL A 34 -7.34 -20.96 -3.56
CA VAL A 34 -7.27 -19.56 -3.13
C VAL A 34 -5.85 -19.21 -2.69
N THR A 35 -5.31 -18.14 -3.29
CA THR A 35 -4.18 -17.39 -2.75
C THR A 35 -4.71 -16.16 -2.01
N ALA A 36 -4.64 -16.17 -0.68
CA ALA A 36 -5.10 -15.09 0.16
C ALA A 36 -3.99 -14.09 0.48
N VAL A 37 -4.17 -12.84 0.07
CA VAL A 37 -3.32 -11.70 0.43
C VAL A 37 -3.80 -11.12 1.74
N LEU A 38 -3.00 -11.33 2.79
CA LEU A 38 -3.27 -10.88 4.15
C LEU A 38 -2.26 -9.81 4.55
N ARG A 39 -2.71 -8.81 5.30
CA ARG A 39 -1.80 -7.78 5.84
C ARG A 39 -1.69 -7.94 7.34
N SER A 40 -2.64 -7.40 8.09
CA SER A 40 -2.60 -7.36 9.56
C SER A 40 -2.60 -8.74 10.24
N ASN A 41 -3.21 -9.76 9.63
CA ASN A 41 -3.34 -11.10 10.22
C ASN A 41 -2.49 -12.16 9.51
N PHE A 42 -1.56 -11.77 8.63
CA PHE A 42 -0.75 -12.70 7.84
C PHE A 42 -0.04 -13.74 8.72
N LYS A 43 0.79 -13.30 9.67
CA LYS A 43 1.59 -14.19 10.53
C LYS A 43 0.73 -15.19 11.29
N VAL A 44 -0.32 -14.70 11.96
CA VAL A 44 -1.22 -15.55 12.75
C VAL A 44 -1.93 -16.59 11.87
N VAL A 45 -2.38 -16.21 10.68
CA VAL A 45 -3.04 -17.16 9.78
C VAL A 45 -2.04 -18.13 9.14
N GLU A 46 -0.81 -17.70 8.86
CA GLU A 46 0.25 -18.58 8.38
C GLU A 46 0.66 -19.62 9.43
N GLU A 47 0.84 -19.21 10.69
CA GLU A 47 1.33 -20.06 11.78
C GLU A 47 0.25 -20.90 12.47
N GLU A 48 -0.95 -20.34 12.65
CA GLU A 48 -2.05 -21.00 13.37
C GLU A 48 -3.22 -21.37 12.46
N GLY A 49 -3.51 -20.56 11.44
CA GLY A 49 -4.69 -20.71 10.59
C GLY A 49 -5.95 -20.12 11.22
N TYR A 50 -7.07 -20.20 10.50
CA TYR A 50 -8.36 -19.74 11.00
C TYR A 50 -9.00 -20.78 11.91
N LYS A 51 -9.59 -20.28 13.00
CA LYS A 51 -10.63 -20.97 13.75
C LYS A 51 -11.99 -20.49 13.24
N ILE A 52 -12.80 -21.41 12.70
CA ILE A 52 -14.12 -21.11 12.14
C ILE A 52 -15.14 -21.96 12.86
N GLU A 53 -16.14 -21.32 13.45
CA GLU A 53 -17.31 -21.97 14.06
C GLU A 53 -18.55 -21.49 13.31
N SER A 54 -19.18 -22.37 12.53
CA SER A 54 -20.31 -22.04 11.68
C SER A 54 -21.36 -23.13 11.73
N VAL A 55 -22.63 -22.74 11.80
CA VAL A 55 -23.76 -23.68 11.70
C VAL A 55 -23.85 -24.33 10.32
N ASP A 56 -23.45 -23.62 9.26
CA ASP A 56 -23.55 -24.10 7.88
C ASP A 56 -22.31 -24.89 7.46
N HIS A 57 -21.11 -24.46 7.90
CA HIS A 57 -19.83 -25.02 7.45
C HIS A 57 -19.21 -25.98 8.47
N GLY A 58 -19.68 -25.97 9.71
CA GLY A 58 -19.11 -26.74 10.81
C GLY A 58 -17.97 -26.01 11.53
N ASN A 59 -17.12 -26.81 12.20
CA ASN A 59 -16.04 -26.31 13.05
C ASN A 59 -14.68 -26.66 12.46
N PHE A 60 -13.89 -25.63 12.15
CA PHE A 60 -12.52 -25.76 11.69
C PHE A 60 -11.55 -25.16 12.71
N LYS A 61 -10.44 -25.86 12.95
CA LYS A 61 -9.33 -25.36 13.77
C LYS A 61 -8.05 -25.41 12.92
N GLY A 62 -7.47 -24.24 12.70
CA GLY A 62 -6.25 -24.07 11.92
C GLY A 62 -6.41 -24.27 10.42
N TRP A 63 -7.61 -24.03 9.88
CA TRP A 63 -7.83 -24.07 8.44
C TRP A 63 -7.14 -22.90 7.75
N ARG A 64 -6.57 -23.13 6.56
CA ARG A 64 -5.93 -22.12 5.75
C ARG A 64 -6.37 -22.25 4.30
N PRO A 65 -6.46 -21.13 3.55
CA PRO A 65 -6.49 -21.18 2.09
C PRO A 65 -5.27 -21.93 1.54
N THR A 66 -5.37 -22.41 0.30
CA THR A 66 -4.31 -23.12 -0.44
C THR A 66 -2.96 -22.41 -0.33
N LYS A 67 -2.95 -21.07 -0.44
CA LYS A 67 -1.77 -20.25 -0.24
C LYS A 67 -2.13 -18.98 0.53
N VAL A 68 -1.24 -18.57 1.43
CA VAL A 68 -1.34 -17.31 2.16
C VAL A 68 -0.08 -16.50 1.85
N VAL A 69 -0.23 -15.21 1.53
CA VAL A 69 0.87 -14.30 1.21
C VAL A 69 0.65 -12.96 1.89
N ASN A 70 1.74 -12.23 2.16
CA ASN A 70 1.71 -10.92 2.82
C ASN A 70 1.62 -9.73 1.86
N SER A 71 1.68 -10.00 0.55
CA SER A 71 1.68 -9.00 -0.52
C SER A 71 1.03 -9.59 -1.78
N VAL A 72 0.54 -8.72 -2.67
CA VAL A 72 0.01 -9.17 -3.96
C VAL A 72 1.16 -9.73 -4.79
N PRO A 73 1.08 -10.99 -5.25
CA PRO A 73 2.18 -11.59 -6.00
C PRO A 73 2.29 -10.98 -7.39
N ASP A 74 3.53 -10.81 -7.86
CA ASP A 74 3.83 -10.30 -9.19
C ASP A 74 3.85 -11.49 -10.17
N VAL A 75 2.75 -11.66 -10.88
CA VAL A 75 2.51 -12.84 -11.75
C VAL A 75 3.61 -13.01 -12.80
N GLU A 76 4.12 -11.91 -13.37
CA GLU A 76 5.16 -11.96 -14.39
C GLU A 76 6.53 -12.25 -13.77
N LYS A 77 6.93 -11.50 -12.74
CA LYS A 77 8.26 -11.66 -12.12
C LYS A 77 8.43 -12.98 -11.40
N GLU A 78 7.37 -13.49 -10.78
CA GLU A 78 7.37 -14.75 -10.05
C GLU A 78 7.03 -15.95 -10.95
N CYS A 79 6.82 -15.74 -12.26
CA CYS A 79 6.45 -16.79 -13.21
C CYS A 79 5.22 -17.61 -12.77
N LEU A 80 4.22 -16.94 -12.17
CA LEU A 80 3.01 -17.59 -11.68
C LEU A 80 1.96 -17.69 -12.80
N PRO A 81 1.04 -18.68 -12.75
CA PRO A 81 -0.12 -18.67 -13.62
C PRO A 81 -1.02 -17.46 -13.28
N PRO A 82 -1.67 -16.84 -14.28
CA PRO A 82 -2.61 -15.77 -14.02
C PRO A 82 -3.78 -16.28 -13.16
N PHE A 83 -4.31 -15.38 -12.33
CA PHE A 83 -5.53 -15.66 -11.59
C PHE A 83 -6.74 -15.56 -12.52
N ASN A 84 -7.67 -16.51 -12.40
CA ASN A 84 -8.94 -16.48 -13.12
C ASN A 84 -9.89 -15.43 -12.52
N TYR A 85 -9.83 -15.25 -11.20
CA TYR A 85 -10.67 -14.31 -10.47
C TYR A 85 -9.87 -13.57 -9.41
N ILE A 86 -10.23 -12.31 -9.17
CA ILE A 86 -9.79 -11.51 -8.03
C ILE A 86 -11.03 -11.25 -7.16
N VAL A 87 -10.98 -11.70 -5.92
CA VAL A 87 -12.05 -11.51 -4.93
C VAL A 87 -11.57 -10.53 -3.87
N THR A 88 -12.31 -9.45 -3.67
CA THR A 88 -11.93 -8.39 -2.74
C THR A 88 -12.87 -8.37 -1.55
N SER A 89 -12.33 -8.55 -0.35
CA SER A 89 -13.08 -8.59 0.91
C SER A 89 -12.55 -7.60 1.95
N THR A 90 -11.77 -6.61 1.50
CA THR A 90 -11.48 -5.39 2.25
C THR A 90 -12.61 -4.38 2.10
N LYS A 91 -12.79 -3.50 3.11
CA LYS A 91 -13.71 -2.36 2.95
C LYS A 91 -13.19 -1.44 1.86
N ASN A 92 -14.02 -1.14 0.87
CA ASN A 92 -13.72 -0.16 -0.15
C ASN A 92 -14.37 1.18 0.25
N CYS A 93 -13.56 2.14 0.67
CA CYS A 93 -13.98 3.50 0.95
C CYS A 93 -13.33 4.40 -0.10
N PRO A 94 -14.02 4.77 -1.20
CA PRO A 94 -13.41 5.50 -2.32
C PRO A 94 -12.78 6.83 -1.91
N ASP A 95 -13.35 7.47 -0.88
CA ASP A 95 -12.89 8.74 -0.33
C ASP A 95 -11.69 8.60 0.63
N ILE A 96 -11.30 7.37 0.97
CA ILE A 96 -10.21 7.06 1.91
C ILE A 96 -9.10 6.33 1.15
N PRO A 97 -8.02 7.02 0.76
CA PRO A 97 -6.89 6.37 0.09
C PRO A 97 -6.12 5.43 1.04
N PRO A 98 -5.39 4.43 0.49
CA PRO A 98 -5.31 4.07 -0.92
C PRO A 98 -6.59 3.38 -1.42
N SER A 99 -6.95 3.63 -2.69
CA SER A 99 -8.10 2.97 -3.31
C SER A 99 -7.88 1.46 -3.42
N LEU A 100 -8.96 0.70 -3.49
CA LEU A 100 -8.90 -0.75 -3.69
C LEU A 100 -8.06 -1.13 -4.93
N VAL A 101 -8.17 -0.35 -6.00
CA VAL A 101 -7.37 -0.55 -7.22
C VAL A 101 -5.89 -0.36 -6.95
N SER A 102 -5.48 0.66 -6.19
CA SER A 102 -4.07 0.88 -5.82
C SER A 102 -3.52 -0.19 -4.88
N LEU A 103 -4.39 -0.81 -4.07
CA LEU A 103 -4.01 -1.90 -3.17
C LEU A 103 -3.78 -3.23 -3.90
N ILE A 104 -4.48 -3.45 -5.02
CA ILE A 104 -4.41 -4.67 -5.84
C ILE A 104 -3.41 -4.51 -6.98
N ALA A 105 -3.28 -3.32 -7.55
CA ALA A 105 -2.34 -3.06 -8.61
C ALA A 105 -0.89 -3.12 -8.07
N PRO A 106 0.06 -3.70 -8.82
CA PRO A 106 1.47 -3.53 -8.55
C PRO A 106 1.81 -2.04 -8.74
N GLY A 107 1.83 -1.26 -7.66
CA GLY A 107 2.06 0.19 -7.70
C GLY A 107 1.23 0.98 -6.67
N SER A 108 1.50 0.76 -5.39
CA SER A 108 0.89 1.56 -4.31
C SER A 108 1.22 3.06 -4.47
N ALA A 109 0.51 3.95 -3.76
CA ALA A 109 0.92 5.37 -3.70
C ALA A 109 2.38 5.55 -3.24
N VAL A 110 2.89 4.60 -2.44
CA VAL A 110 4.30 4.57 -2.06
C VAL A 110 5.19 4.33 -3.28
N GLU A 111 4.89 3.33 -4.11
CA GLU A 111 5.70 3.01 -5.29
C GLU A 111 5.49 3.98 -6.46
N GLY A 112 4.28 4.53 -6.61
CA GLY A 112 3.92 5.41 -7.73
C GLY A 112 4.24 6.88 -7.53
N LEU A 113 4.41 7.35 -6.29
CA LEU A 113 4.66 8.76 -5.98
C LEU A 113 5.74 8.97 -4.92
N VAL A 114 5.63 8.30 -3.77
CA VAL A 114 6.52 8.56 -2.61
C VAL A 114 7.97 8.15 -2.93
N ARG A 115 8.19 6.91 -3.36
CA ARG A 115 9.51 6.38 -3.68
C ARG A 115 10.17 7.15 -4.84
N PRO A 116 9.47 7.46 -5.95
CA PRO A 116 10.00 8.36 -6.98
C PRO A 116 10.38 9.75 -6.44
N ALA A 117 9.55 10.38 -5.61
CA ALA A 117 9.88 11.68 -5.01
C ALA A 117 11.07 11.61 -4.04
N MET A 118 11.16 10.55 -3.23
CA MET A 118 12.33 10.29 -2.37
C MET A 118 13.61 10.12 -3.19
N LYS A 119 13.52 9.39 -4.31
CA LYS A 119 14.66 9.22 -5.23
C LYS A 119 15.09 10.55 -5.83
N GLU A 120 14.16 11.40 -6.24
CA GLU A 120 14.45 12.74 -6.74
C GLU A 120 15.24 13.59 -5.72
N VAL A 121 14.86 13.54 -4.43
CA VAL A 121 15.61 14.22 -3.36
C VAL A 121 16.99 13.57 -3.13
N PHE A 122 17.06 12.24 -3.17
CA PHE A 122 18.30 11.48 -3.01
C PHE A 122 19.34 11.83 -4.11
N GLU A 123 18.93 11.81 -5.38
CA GLU A 123 19.79 12.17 -6.50
C GLU A 123 20.22 13.65 -6.44
N THR A 124 19.32 14.53 -5.97
CA THR A 124 19.63 15.95 -5.76
C THR A 124 20.72 16.14 -4.70
N ALA A 125 20.69 15.38 -3.61
CA ALA A 125 21.69 15.47 -2.54
C ALA A 125 23.08 14.97 -2.97
N LYS A 126 23.14 13.98 -3.88
CA LYS A 126 24.39 13.37 -4.33
C LYS A 126 25.32 14.35 -5.07
N LEU A 127 24.77 15.23 -5.90
CA LEU A 127 25.53 16.15 -6.74
C LEU A 127 26.41 17.16 -5.98
N PRO A 128 25.96 17.83 -4.90
CA PRO A 128 26.82 18.68 -4.07
C PRO A 128 27.78 17.88 -3.16
N GLY A 129 27.83 16.55 -3.27
CA GLY A 129 28.72 15.68 -2.49
C GLY A 129 28.13 15.21 -1.16
N HIS A 130 26.80 15.30 -0.96
CA HIS A 130 26.14 14.71 0.19
C HIS A 130 25.74 13.27 -0.12
N GLU A 131 26.62 12.32 0.18
CA GLU A 131 26.33 10.90 0.02
C GLU A 131 25.38 10.41 1.13
N LEU A 132 24.29 9.79 0.70
CA LEU A 132 23.33 9.11 1.55
C LEU A 132 23.44 7.60 1.32
N ASP A 133 23.18 6.81 2.35
CA ASP A 133 23.20 5.34 2.26
C ASP A 133 22.16 4.83 1.25
N GLU A 134 22.53 3.88 0.39
CA GLU A 134 21.65 3.37 -0.67
C GLU A 134 20.38 2.69 -0.11
N GLY A 135 20.46 2.13 1.10
CA GLY A 135 19.33 1.51 1.81
C GLY A 135 18.48 2.49 2.62
N ILE A 136 18.79 3.79 2.60
CA ILE A 136 18.06 4.78 3.42
C ILE A 136 16.60 4.90 3.01
N MET A 137 16.30 4.79 1.71
CA MET A 137 14.94 4.91 1.22
C MET A 137 14.05 3.77 1.71
N ASP A 138 14.54 2.53 1.61
CA ASP A 138 13.82 1.37 2.13
C ASP A 138 13.71 1.41 3.65
N THR A 139 14.76 1.87 4.32
CA THR A 139 14.72 2.08 5.78
C THR A 139 13.62 3.06 6.16
N MET A 140 13.54 4.22 5.52
CA MET A 140 12.55 5.26 5.84
C MET A 140 11.12 4.86 5.47
N ILE A 141 10.93 4.07 4.41
CA ILE A 141 9.61 3.55 4.04
C ILE A 141 9.10 2.53 5.07
N ASN A 142 10.01 1.78 5.70
CA ASN A 142 9.69 0.66 6.59
C ASN A 142 10.03 0.90 8.07
N CYS A 143 10.46 2.11 8.45
CA CYS A 143 10.95 2.39 9.81
C CYS A 143 9.83 2.34 10.85
N ASP A 144 8.63 2.73 10.46
CA ASP A 144 7.48 2.72 11.35
C ASP A 144 6.80 1.35 11.32
N PRO A 145 6.54 0.73 12.49
CA PRO A 145 5.68 -0.43 12.59
C PRO A 145 4.36 -0.17 11.89
N MET A 146 3.85 -1.15 11.14
CA MET A 146 2.64 -0.96 10.31
C MET A 146 1.38 -0.66 11.14
N ASP A 147 1.40 -0.95 12.44
CA ASP A 147 0.37 -0.64 13.43
C ASP A 147 0.58 0.71 14.15
N LEU A 148 1.73 1.36 13.95
CA LEU A 148 2.05 2.66 14.51
C LEU A 148 1.66 3.76 13.53
N TYR A 149 0.50 4.40 13.75
CA TYR A 149 0.15 5.62 13.03
C TYR A 149 0.78 6.83 13.74
N LEU A 150 1.85 7.37 13.16
CA LEU A 150 2.42 8.66 13.55
C LEU A 150 1.87 9.76 12.64
N LYS A 151 1.18 10.73 13.24
CA LYS A 151 0.67 11.89 12.51
C LYS A 151 1.84 12.84 12.18
N PRO A 152 2.12 13.16 10.90
CA PRO A 152 3.19 14.08 10.53
C PRO A 152 2.96 15.50 11.09
N SER A 153 4.03 16.21 11.44
CA SER A 153 3.94 17.57 12.00
C SER A 153 3.16 18.54 11.10
N MET A 154 3.44 18.55 9.78
CA MET A 154 2.67 19.37 8.83
C MET A 154 1.18 19.04 8.82
N GLN A 155 0.79 17.79 9.06
CA GLN A 155 -0.62 17.43 9.20
C GLN A 155 -1.20 18.00 10.50
N VAL A 156 -0.45 17.93 11.62
CA VAL A 156 -0.86 18.54 12.89
C VAL A 156 -1.04 20.06 12.73
N ASP A 157 -0.11 20.74 12.06
CA ASP A 157 -0.21 22.18 11.79
C ASP A 157 -1.41 22.51 10.92
N TRP A 158 -1.64 21.72 9.87
CA TRP A 158 -2.82 21.86 9.03
C TRP A 158 -4.13 21.71 9.82
N GLU A 159 -4.23 20.71 10.69
CA GLU A 159 -5.42 20.49 11.53
C GLU A 159 -5.64 21.64 12.53
N LYS A 160 -4.57 22.20 13.11
CA LYS A 160 -4.63 23.36 14.01
C LYS A 160 -4.86 24.69 13.29
N GLY A 161 -4.72 24.70 11.97
CA GLY A 161 -4.85 25.88 11.14
C GLY A 161 -3.66 26.82 11.11
N ASN A 162 -2.50 26.28 11.42
CA ASN A 162 -1.22 26.91 11.18
C ASN A 162 -0.84 26.80 9.70
N HIS A 163 0.18 27.55 9.31
CA HIS A 163 0.90 27.32 8.06
C HIS A 163 1.72 26.03 8.16
N ILE A 164 1.86 25.32 7.04
CA ILE A 164 2.68 24.11 6.94
C ILE A 164 4.05 24.44 6.34
N GLU A 165 5.08 23.70 6.73
CA GLU A 165 6.48 23.98 6.40
C GLU A 165 6.90 23.51 4.98
N PHE A 166 5.97 23.49 4.03
CA PHE A 166 6.21 22.91 2.71
C PHE A 166 7.28 23.66 1.88
N GLU A 167 7.44 24.97 2.07
CA GLU A 167 8.48 25.75 1.39
C GLU A 167 9.88 25.28 1.75
N TYR A 168 10.10 24.86 2.99
CA TYR A 168 11.42 24.41 3.45
C TYR A 168 11.60 22.90 3.25
N LEU A 169 10.58 22.10 3.57
CA LEU A 169 10.69 20.64 3.50
C LEU A 169 10.59 20.09 2.07
N VAL A 170 9.91 20.80 1.16
CA VAL A 170 9.72 20.40 -0.24
C VAL A 170 10.29 21.44 -1.20
N GLY A 171 10.04 22.73 -0.93
CA GLY A 171 10.47 23.82 -1.81
C GLY A 171 11.98 24.01 -1.90
N GLU A 172 12.73 23.92 -0.79
CA GLU A 172 14.19 24.03 -0.82
C GLU A 172 14.87 22.88 -1.59
N PRO A 173 14.56 21.59 -1.33
CA PRO A 173 15.10 20.50 -2.16
C PRO A 173 14.77 20.66 -3.64
N LEU A 174 13.55 21.12 -3.97
CA LEU A 174 13.11 21.37 -5.34
C LEU A 174 13.91 22.49 -6.02
N ARG A 175 14.11 23.62 -5.32
CA ARG A 175 14.93 24.75 -5.82
C ARG A 175 16.39 24.36 -5.99
N GLU A 176 16.92 23.54 -5.08
CA GLU A 176 18.30 23.06 -5.21
C GLU A 176 18.46 22.14 -6.42
N ALA A 177 17.51 21.22 -6.63
CA ALA A 177 17.48 20.37 -7.82
C ALA A 177 17.44 21.18 -9.12
N GLU A 178 16.66 22.28 -9.17
CA GLU A 178 16.61 23.17 -10.33
C GLU A 178 17.97 23.84 -10.63
N LYS A 179 18.69 24.31 -9.60
CA LYS A 179 20.00 24.97 -9.78
C LYS A 179 21.03 24.04 -10.42
N ILE A 180 20.97 22.76 -10.09
CA ILE A 180 21.93 21.74 -10.55
C ILE A 180 21.40 20.88 -11.70
N GLY A 181 20.19 21.18 -12.20
CA GLY A 181 19.62 20.54 -13.39
C GLY A 181 19.08 19.12 -13.19
N VAL A 182 18.71 18.73 -11.96
CA VAL A 182 18.10 17.42 -11.68
C VAL A 182 16.59 17.49 -11.94
N PRO A 183 16.03 16.61 -12.81
CA PRO A 183 14.59 16.53 -13.01
C PRO A 183 13.87 16.02 -11.76
N THR A 184 12.87 16.77 -11.30
CA THR A 184 12.10 16.46 -10.08
C THR A 184 10.57 16.51 -10.31
N PRO A 185 10.02 15.76 -11.28
CA PRO A 185 8.60 15.84 -11.65
C PRO A 185 7.64 15.43 -10.52
N ASN A 186 7.99 14.44 -9.70
CA ASN A 186 7.10 13.99 -8.61
C ASN A 186 7.12 14.99 -7.45
N LEU A 187 8.31 15.45 -7.06
CA LEU A 187 8.49 16.46 -6.02
C LEU A 187 7.84 17.79 -6.41
N ARG A 188 7.90 18.18 -7.69
CA ARG A 188 7.19 19.34 -8.23
C ARG A 188 5.69 19.25 -8.01
N VAL A 189 5.08 18.11 -8.34
CA VAL A 189 3.64 17.89 -8.15
C VAL A 189 3.27 18.03 -6.67
N ILE A 190 4.06 17.43 -5.78
CA ILE A 190 3.86 17.53 -4.32
C ILE A 190 3.93 18.99 -3.87
N TYR A 191 4.94 19.75 -4.33
CA TYR A 191 5.10 21.17 -4.00
C TYR A 191 3.90 22.02 -4.45
N GLU A 192 3.44 21.89 -5.70
CA GLU A 192 2.31 22.68 -6.20
C GLU A 192 0.99 22.32 -5.49
N ILE A 193 0.80 21.06 -5.09
CA ILE A 193 -0.33 20.66 -4.25
C ILE A 193 -0.28 21.36 -2.90
N PHE A 194 0.86 21.33 -2.19
CA PHE A 194 0.98 22.00 -0.89
C PHE A 194 0.80 23.51 -1.00
N LYS A 195 1.35 24.13 -2.05
CA LYS A 195 1.16 25.55 -2.34
C LYS A 195 -0.31 25.89 -2.55
N GLY A 196 -1.04 25.08 -3.32
CA GLY A 196 -2.48 25.23 -3.52
C GLY A 196 -3.29 25.04 -2.23
N LEU A 197 -2.94 24.05 -1.41
CA LEU A 197 -3.57 23.80 -0.11
C LEU A 197 -3.38 24.99 0.84
N GLN A 198 -2.15 25.51 0.94
CA GLN A 198 -1.86 26.68 1.76
C GLN A 198 -2.59 27.93 1.24
N TRP A 199 -2.66 28.11 -0.09
CA TRP A 199 -3.38 29.21 -0.73
C TRP A 199 -4.88 29.19 -0.42
N ARG A 200 -5.52 28.02 -0.50
CA ARG A 200 -6.95 27.84 -0.14
C ARG A 200 -7.24 28.25 1.31
N ARG A 201 -6.23 28.21 2.18
CA ARG A 201 -6.35 28.52 3.61
C ARG A 201 -6.14 30.01 3.95
N ARG A 202 -5.87 30.88 2.96
CA ARG A 202 -5.74 32.32 3.19
C ARG A 202 -6.97 32.88 3.90
N ARG A 203 -6.75 33.65 4.96
CA ARG A 203 -7.81 34.37 5.66
C ARG A 203 -8.01 35.74 5.01
N PRO A 204 -9.23 36.32 5.05
CA PRO A 204 -9.50 37.66 4.52
C PRO A 204 -8.64 38.78 5.12
N GLU A 205 -8.04 38.57 6.29
CA GLU A 205 -7.20 39.53 7.01
C GLU A 205 -5.70 39.48 6.62
N ASP A 206 -5.30 38.64 5.66
CA ASP A 206 -3.92 38.56 5.16
C ASP A 206 -3.59 39.65 4.08
N TRP A 207 -4.37 40.75 4.01
CA TRP A 207 -4.19 41.94 3.14
C TRP A 207 -4.21 43.24 3.96
#